data_AF-A0A9W9ITJ4-F1
#
_entry.id   AF-A0A9W9ITJ4-F1
#
_cell.length_a   1.000
_cell.length_b   1.000
_cell.length_c   1.000
_cell.angle_alpha   90.00
_cell.angle_beta   90.00
_cell.angle_gamma   90.00
#
_symmetry.space_group_name_H-M   'P 1'
#
loop_
_entity.id
_entity.type
_entity.pdbx_description
1 polymer ?
#
loop_
_entity_poly.entity_id
_entity_poly.type
_entity_poly.pdbx_seq_one_letter_code
_entity_poly.pdbx_strand_id
1 'polypeptide(L)'
;MYQLKQLALLSFMLLSVSATKDAKKTTVGIETTESSRGLDVVLDDCHDVEEDETFTISVRKYCRVFTGPMCTGRNTLLSPGDHSNDEPVPIESIYCHSKRPF
;
A
#
# COMPACT_ATOMS: atom_id res chain seq x y z
N MET A 1 -33.82 -42.09 -27.58
CA MET A 1 -33.42 -40.67 -27.78
C MET A 1 -33.48 -39.96 -26.44
N TYR A 2 -32.41 -40.09 -25.65
CA TYR A 2 -32.26 -39.42 -24.35
C TYR A 2 -30.99 -38.57 -24.40
N GLN A 3 -30.94 -37.51 -23.56
CA GLN A 3 -29.76 -36.70 -23.23
C GLN A 3 -29.52 -35.40 -24.02
N LEU A 4 -30.41 -34.41 -23.82
CA LEU A 4 -30.10 -33.01 -24.13
C LEU A 4 -30.80 -32.03 -23.16
N LYS A 5 -30.86 -32.34 -21.86
CA LYS A 5 -31.58 -31.52 -20.88
C LYS A 5 -30.82 -31.12 -19.61
N GLN A 6 -29.50 -31.31 -19.55
CA GLN A 6 -28.72 -31.00 -18.34
C GLN A 6 -27.63 -29.94 -18.48
N LEU A 7 -27.42 -29.35 -19.66
CA LEU A 7 -26.33 -28.39 -19.88
C LEU A 7 -26.69 -26.92 -19.59
N ALA A 8 -27.95 -26.60 -19.28
CA ALA A 8 -28.39 -25.21 -19.12
C ALA A 8 -28.30 -24.66 -17.68
N LEU A 9 -27.92 -25.48 -16.68
CA LEU A 9 -27.95 -25.09 -15.26
C LEU A 9 -26.58 -24.72 -14.65
N LEU A 10 -25.48 -24.81 -15.41
CA LEU A 10 -24.13 -24.56 -14.89
C LEU A 10 -23.57 -23.16 -15.17
N SER A 11 -24.30 -22.29 -15.87
CA SER A 11 -23.80 -20.97 -16.30
C SER A 11 -24.11 -19.81 -15.35
N PHE A 12 -24.79 -20.04 -14.21
CA PHE A 12 -25.26 -18.97 -13.32
C PHE A 12 -24.42 -18.72 -12.05
N MET A 13 -23.29 -19.40 -11.85
CA MET A 13 -22.48 -19.28 -10.62
C MET A 13 -21.20 -18.42 -10.75
N LEU A 14 -21.02 -17.64 -11.81
CA LEU A 14 -19.77 -16.86 -12.03
C LEU A 14 -19.88 -15.35 -11.79
N LEU A 15 -20.99 -14.84 -11.26
CA LEU A 15 -21.06 -13.46 -10.75
C LEU A 15 -20.91 -13.43 -9.23
N SER A 16 -19.75 -13.88 -8.73
CA SER A 16 -19.29 -13.43 -7.42
C SER A 16 -18.90 -11.97 -7.56
N VAL A 17 -19.83 -11.08 -7.17
CA VAL A 17 -19.63 -9.65 -6.99
C VAL A 17 -18.37 -9.45 -6.15
N SER A 18 -17.29 -9.02 -6.79
CA SER A 18 -16.16 -8.40 -6.11
C SER A 18 -16.70 -7.13 -5.47
N ALA A 19 -17.18 -7.23 -4.23
CA ALA A 19 -17.45 -6.07 -3.42
C ALA A 19 -16.12 -5.32 -3.31
N THR A 20 -15.96 -4.26 -4.10
CA THR A 20 -14.89 -3.29 -3.91
C THR A 20 -15.13 -2.69 -2.54
N LYS A 21 -14.54 -3.28 -1.50
CA LYS A 21 -14.41 -2.62 -0.22
C LYS A 21 -13.74 -1.29 -0.55
N ASP A 22 -14.40 -0.17 -0.25
CA ASP A 22 -13.76 1.14 -0.31
C ASP A 22 -12.46 1.05 0.48
N ALA A 23 -11.36 1.02 -0.26
CA ALA A 23 -10.05 0.78 0.32
C ALA A 23 -9.72 2.01 1.15
N LYS A 24 -9.65 1.84 2.48
CA LYS A 24 -9.34 2.95 3.39
C LYS A 24 -7.94 3.44 3.05
N LYS A 25 -7.75 4.75 2.86
CA LYS A 25 -6.45 5.35 2.54
C LYS A 25 -5.91 6.18 3.70
N THR A 26 -4.61 6.42 3.69
CA THR A 26 -3.94 7.43 4.51
C THR A 26 -2.99 8.23 3.65
N THR A 27 -2.83 9.51 3.95
CA THR A 27 -1.84 10.35 3.28
C THR A 27 -0.49 10.20 3.99
N VAL A 28 0.56 10.01 3.20
CA VAL A 28 1.97 10.01 3.61
C VAL A 28 2.65 11.21 2.95
N GLY A 29 3.32 12.05 3.74
CA GLY A 29 4.14 13.14 3.22
C GLY A 29 5.56 12.65 2.97
N ILE A 30 6.13 13.00 1.82
CA ILE A 30 7.51 12.73 1.45
C ILE A 30 8.16 14.04 1.06
N GLU A 31 9.35 14.29 1.59
CA GLU A 31 10.18 15.44 1.27
C GLU A 31 11.57 14.96 0.80
N THR A 32 11.93 15.42 -0.39
CA THR A 32 13.25 15.24 -1.01
C THR A 32 13.95 16.60 -1.13
N THR A 33 15.17 16.59 -1.66
CA THR A 33 15.90 17.80 -2.05
C THR A 33 15.14 18.65 -3.08
N GLU A 34 14.39 18.01 -3.98
CA GLU A 34 13.74 18.68 -5.10
C GLU A 34 12.32 19.15 -4.76
N SER A 35 11.56 18.39 -3.96
CA SER A 35 10.15 18.69 -3.70
C SER A 35 9.59 18.04 -2.44
N SER A 36 8.44 18.55 -2.00
CA SER A 36 7.61 17.92 -0.96
C SER A 36 6.24 17.59 -1.54
N ARG A 37 5.77 16.36 -1.33
CA ARG A 37 4.45 15.93 -1.82
C ARG A 37 3.76 14.96 -0.87
N GLY A 38 2.43 14.91 -0.96
CA GLY A 38 1.60 13.92 -0.28
C GLY A 38 1.22 12.78 -1.23
N LEU A 39 1.23 11.55 -0.73
CA LEU A 39 0.81 10.33 -1.43
C LEU A 39 -0.31 9.65 -0.66
N ASP A 40 -1.37 9.26 -1.36
CA ASP A 40 -2.47 8.50 -0.76
C ASP A 40 -2.18 7.00 -0.84
N VAL A 41 -1.77 6.44 0.29
CA VAL A 41 -1.45 5.01 0.45
C VAL A 41 -2.68 4.25 0.93
N VAL A 42 -3.01 3.16 0.24
CA VAL A 42 -4.07 2.25 0.66
C VAL A 42 -3.63 1.51 1.92
N LEU A 43 -4.47 1.51 2.94
CA LEU A 43 -4.20 0.80 4.17
C LEU A 43 -4.22 -0.71 3.95
N ASP A 44 -3.31 -1.38 4.62
CA ASP A 44 -3.10 -2.82 4.61
C ASP A 44 -2.76 -3.39 3.20
N ASP A 45 -2.25 -2.53 2.31
CA ASP A 45 -1.76 -2.84 0.97
C ASP A 45 -0.38 -2.21 0.72
N CYS A 46 0.40 -2.78 -0.20
CA CYS A 46 1.71 -2.26 -0.56
C CYS A 46 1.61 -1.17 -1.64
N HIS A 47 2.37 -0.10 -1.47
CA HIS A 47 2.42 1.01 -2.42
C HIS A 47 3.87 1.30 -2.82
N ASP A 48 4.18 1.19 -4.11
CA ASP A 48 5.48 1.58 -4.65
C ASP A 48 5.58 3.11 -4.78
N VAL A 49 6.77 3.64 -4.50
CA VAL A 49 7.06 5.09 -4.43
C VAL A 49 8.28 5.46 -5.28
N GLU A 50 9.31 4.61 -5.29
CA GLU A 50 10.55 4.79 -6.07
C GLU A 50 11.27 6.14 -5.81
N GLU A 51 11.51 6.50 -4.54
CA GLU A 51 12.24 7.71 -4.17
C GLU A 51 13.66 7.40 -3.67
N ASP A 52 14.67 7.83 -4.43
CA ASP A 52 16.09 7.53 -4.12
C ASP A 52 16.63 8.35 -2.93
N GLU A 53 16.19 9.60 -2.76
CA GLU A 53 16.73 10.54 -1.75
C GLU A 53 15.62 11.18 -0.89
N THR A 54 15.10 10.43 0.08
CA THR A 54 14.09 10.96 1.02
C THR A 54 14.74 11.45 2.31
N PHE A 55 14.46 12.71 2.68
CA PHE A 55 14.95 13.32 3.94
C PHE A 55 13.91 13.26 5.05
N THR A 56 12.64 13.51 4.73
CA THR A 56 11.55 13.50 5.71
C THR A 56 10.37 12.66 5.21
N ILE A 57 9.84 11.83 6.11
CA ILE A 57 8.56 11.14 5.95
C ILE A 57 7.60 11.54 7.07
N SER A 58 6.41 12.01 6.70
CA SER A 58 5.31 12.32 7.61
C SER A 58 4.21 11.27 7.48
N VAL A 59 3.90 10.54 8.55
CA VAL A 59 2.87 9.50 8.53
C VAL A 59 1.77 9.75 9.56
N ARG A 60 0.49 9.57 9.17
CA ARG A 60 -0.67 9.68 10.09
C ARG A 60 -1.08 8.36 10.74
N LYS A 61 -0.57 7.25 10.19
CA LYS A 61 -0.77 5.87 10.66
C LYS A 61 0.58 5.21 10.84
N TYR A 62 0.59 4.04 11.48
CA TYR A 62 1.80 3.22 11.49
C TYR A 62 2.08 2.79 10.06
N CYS A 63 3.28 3.07 9.55
CA CYS A 63 3.68 2.67 8.21
C CYS A 63 5.05 2.01 8.27
N ARG A 64 5.21 0.91 7.54
CA ARG A 64 6.51 0.28 7.31
C ARG A 64 7.03 0.80 5.98
N VAL A 65 8.22 1.37 6.00
CA VAL A 65 8.92 1.85 4.80
C VAL A 65 10.00 0.86 4.42
N PHE A 66 10.20 0.66 3.12
CA PHE A 66 11.09 -0.36 2.58
C PHE A 66 12.08 0.26 1.59
N THR A 67 13.32 -0.23 1.62
CA THR A 67 14.36 0.15 0.63
C THR A 67 14.36 -0.78 -0.59
N GLY A 68 13.26 -1.50 -0.83
CA GLY A 68 13.06 -2.42 -1.95
C GLY A 68 11.63 -2.28 -2.47
N PRO A 69 11.34 -2.73 -3.70
CA PRO A 69 10.02 -2.59 -4.29
C PRO A 69 9.08 -3.63 -3.69
N MET A 70 7.78 -3.49 -3.90
CA MET A 70 6.79 -4.49 -3.50
C MET A 70 6.86 -4.88 -2.01
N CYS A 71 7.27 -3.94 -1.15
CA CYS A 71 7.39 -4.11 0.29
C CYS A 71 8.37 -5.23 0.68
N THR A 72 9.52 -5.27 0.02
CA THR A 72 10.60 -6.25 0.26
C THR A 72 11.87 -5.61 0.81
N GLY A 73 12.82 -6.42 1.26
CA GLY A 73 14.14 -5.95 1.71
C GLY A 73 14.16 -5.30 3.11
N ARG A 74 15.13 -4.39 3.31
CA ARG A 74 15.32 -3.69 4.60
C ARG A 74 14.15 -2.75 4.83
N ASN A 75 13.64 -2.75 6.05
CA ASN A 75 12.48 -1.97 6.40
C ASN A 75 12.53 -1.40 7.81
N THR A 76 11.74 -0.37 8.05
CA THR A 76 11.59 0.27 9.35
C THR A 76 10.12 0.58 9.60
N LEU A 77 9.64 0.29 10.81
CA LEU A 77 8.29 0.67 11.23
C LEU A 77 8.31 2.09 11.80
N LEU A 78 7.59 2.98 11.15
CA LEU A 78 7.37 4.36 11.58
C LEU A 78 6.05 4.47 12.33
N SER A 79 6.08 5.06 13.52
CA SER A 79 4.89 5.49 14.25
C SER A 79 4.33 6.79 13.66
N PRO A 80 3.06 7.13 13.91
CA PRO A 80 2.51 8.42 13.47
C PRO A 80 3.37 9.62 13.93
N GLY A 81 3.64 10.54 13.01
CA GLY A 81 4.52 11.70 13.19
C GLY A 81 5.47 11.93 12.01
N ASP A 82 6.36 12.89 12.19
CA ASP A 82 7.40 13.27 11.22
C ASP A 82 8.71 12.57 11.58
N HIS A 83 9.37 11.99 10.58
CA HIS A 83 10.63 11.27 10.70
C HIS A 83 11.60 11.88 9.70
N SER A 84 12.60 12.59 10.22
CA SER A 84 13.61 13.28 9.43
C SER A 84 14.99 12.73 9.75
N ASN A 85 15.89 12.77 8.77
CA ASN A 85 17.29 12.43 8.93
C ASN A 85 18.19 13.42 8.18
N ASP A 86 19.41 13.61 8.66
CA ASP A 86 20.40 14.48 8.02
C ASP A 86 20.95 13.85 6.72
N GLU A 87 21.01 12.52 6.67
CA GLU A 87 21.37 11.75 5.48
C GLU A 87 20.12 11.16 4.81
N PRO A 88 19.94 11.32 3.48
CA PRO A 88 18.77 10.81 2.80
C PRO A 88 18.75 9.29 2.77
N VAL A 89 17.55 8.72 2.74
CA VAL A 89 17.31 7.28 2.69
C VAL A 89 16.47 6.95 1.45
N PRO A 90 16.81 5.89 0.70
CA PRO A 90 15.96 5.43 -0.40
C PRO A 90 14.70 4.74 0.14
N ILE A 91 13.56 5.07 -0.44
CA ILE A 91 12.24 4.57 -0.06
C ILE A 91 11.54 4.13 -1.33
N GLU A 92 11.58 2.82 -1.58
CA GLU A 92 11.04 2.24 -2.82
C GLU A 92 9.58 1.82 -2.66
N SER A 93 9.15 1.41 -1.45
CA SER A 93 7.75 1.07 -1.19
C SER A 93 7.34 1.29 0.27
N ILE A 94 6.03 1.42 0.49
CA ILE A 94 5.40 1.74 1.77
C ILE A 94 4.20 0.84 2.01
N TYR A 95 4.05 0.35 3.24
CA TYR A 95 2.87 -0.37 3.72
C TYR A 95 2.33 0.31 4.97
N CYS A 96 1.10 0.85 4.91
CA CYS A 96 0.49 1.53 6.05
C CYS A 96 -0.60 0.67 6.70
N HIS A 97 -0.59 0.59 8.04
CA HIS A 97 -1.49 -0.27 8.79
C HIS A 97 -2.75 0.47 9.26
N SER A 98 -3.90 -0.22 9.21
CA SER A 98 -5.14 0.34 9.76
C SER A 98 -5.15 0.46 11.29
N LYS A 99 -4.36 -0.39 11.97
CA LYS A 99 -4.13 -0.40 13.44
C LYS A 99 -2.63 -0.51 13.73
N ARG A 100 -2.22 -0.27 14.98
CA ARG A 100 -0.83 -0.49 15.39
C ARG A 100 -0.46 -1.97 15.19
N PRO A 101 0.59 -2.28 14.41
CA PRO A 101 1.08 -3.65 14.27
C PRO A 101 1.80 -4.08 15.55
N PHE A 102 1.74 -5.39 15.85
CA PHE A 102 2.43 -6.02 16.99
C PHE A 102 3.90 -6.28 16.67
#